data_AF-A0A4R3AH32-F1
#
_entry.id   AF-A0A4R3AH32-F1
#
_cell.length_a   1.000
_cell.length_b   1.000
_cell.length_c   1.000
_cell.angle_alpha   90.00
_cell.angle_beta   90.00
_cell.angle_gamma   90.00
#
_symmetry.space_group_name_H-M   'P 1'
#
loop_
_entity.id
_entity.type
_entity.pdbx_description
1 polymer ?
#
loop_
_entity_poly.entity_id
_entity_poly.type
_entity_poly.pdbx_seq_one_letter_code
_entity_poly.pdbx_strand_id
1 'polypeptide(L)'
;MVGDFVAEKFVKTKRGELMKFGTFLDIEGKFFDTVHFPPTLAQYPLRGAGIYLIEGKVVQEFGCPSLEVIRCAKMPLKPDPRSI
;
A
#
# COMPACT_ATOMS: atom_id res chain seq x y z
N MET A 1 4.56 -7.76 3.06
CA MET A 1 3.37 -8.30 2.38
C MET A 1 3.44 -7.99 0.90
N VAL A 2 2.86 -8.85 0.05
CA VAL A 2 2.64 -8.55 -1.38
C VAL A 2 1.14 -8.41 -1.56
N GLY A 3 0.70 -7.38 -2.27
CA GLY A 3 -0.72 -7.20 -2.54
C GLY A 3 -1.01 -6.45 -3.83
N ASP A 4 -2.15 -6.74 -4.41
CA ASP A 4 -2.72 -6.03 -5.54
C ASP A 4 -3.42 -4.76 -5.07
N PHE A 5 -3.05 -3.61 -5.64
CA PHE A 5 -3.58 -2.32 -5.26
C PHE A 5 -5.02 -2.14 -5.73
N VAL A 6 -5.93 -1.87 -4.78
CA VAL A 6 -7.35 -1.67 -5.07
C VAL A 6 -7.71 -0.19 -5.06
N ALA A 7 -7.46 0.49 -3.94
CA ALA A 7 -7.89 1.86 -3.74
C ALA A 7 -6.94 2.61 -2.80
N GLU A 8 -6.91 3.94 -2.95
CA GLU A 8 -6.28 4.82 -1.98
C GLU A 8 -7.23 5.95 -1.56
N LYS A 9 -7.12 6.36 -0.31
CA LYS A 9 -7.80 7.53 0.24
C LYS A 9 -6.78 8.58 0.66
N PHE A 10 -6.96 9.79 0.15
CA PHE A 10 -6.14 10.95 0.49
C PHE A 10 -6.67 11.58 1.77
N VAL A 11 -5.80 11.75 2.75
CA VAL A 11 -6.12 12.38 4.03
C VAL A 11 -5.00 13.37 4.39
N LYS A 12 -5.32 14.41 5.15
CA LYS A 12 -4.32 15.34 5.68
C LYS A 12 -4.18 15.14 7.18
N THR A 13 -2.95 15.18 7.67
CA THR A 13 -2.69 15.20 9.12
C THR A 13 -3.19 16.51 9.73
N LYS A 14 -3.21 16.61 11.07
CA LYS A 14 -3.50 17.88 11.76
C LYS A 14 -2.56 19.03 11.36
N ARG A 15 -1.35 18.70 10.86
CA ARG A 15 -0.36 19.67 10.37
C ARG A 15 -0.53 20.00 8.88
N GLY A 16 -1.54 19.43 8.22
CA GLY A 16 -1.83 19.64 6.79
C GLY A 16 -1.02 18.76 5.84
N GLU A 17 -0.15 17.90 6.36
CA GLU A 17 0.70 17.02 5.55
C GLU A 17 -0.11 15.88 4.94
N LEU A 18 0.23 15.48 3.72
CA LEU A 18 -0.47 14.42 3.02
C LEU A 18 -0.14 13.05 3.63
N MET A 19 -1.18 12.29 3.97
CA MET A 19 -1.10 10.87 4.27
C MET A 19 -2.08 10.10 3.39
N LYS A 20 -1.86 8.79 3.25
CA LYS A 20 -2.77 7.93 2.48
C LYS A 20 -3.14 6.68 3.25
N PHE A 21 -4.38 6.24 3.09
CA PHE A 21 -4.79 4.89 3.39
C PHE A 21 -4.84 4.10 2.09
N GLY A 22 -4.20 2.95 2.03
CA GLY A 22 -4.24 2.05 0.89
C GLY A 22 -5.01 0.78 1.23
N THR A 23 -5.78 0.25 0.29
CA THR A 23 -6.42 -1.05 0.40
C THR A 23 -5.86 -1.97 -0.67
N PHE A 24 -5.47 -3.17 -0.26
CA PHE A 24 -4.82 -4.16 -1.10
C PHE A 24 -5.50 -5.51 -0.95
N LEU A 25 -5.38 -6.36 -1.96
CA LEU A 25 -5.75 -7.78 -1.91
C LEU A 25 -4.49 -8.64 -1.84
N ASP A 26 -4.48 -9.62 -0.95
CA ASP A 26 -3.42 -10.63 -0.90
C ASP A 26 -3.65 -11.75 -1.94
N ILE A 27 -2.78 -12.76 -1.91
CA ILE A 27 -2.85 -13.91 -2.82
C ILE A 27 -4.10 -14.78 -2.63
N GLU A 28 -4.76 -14.70 -1.46
CA GLU A 28 -5.99 -15.41 -1.15
C GLU A 28 -7.23 -14.55 -1.49
N GLY A 29 -7.04 -13.33 -2.00
CA GLY A 29 -8.11 -12.38 -2.24
C GLY A 29 -8.67 -11.77 -0.96
N LYS A 30 -7.96 -11.88 0.17
CA LYS A 30 -8.34 -11.19 1.41
C LYS A 30 -7.80 -9.78 1.36
N PHE A 31 -8.65 -8.82 1.73
CA PHE A 31 -8.23 -7.44 1.78
C PHE A 31 -7.41 -7.17 3.04
N PHE A 32 -6.46 -6.25 2.92
CA PHE A 32 -5.76 -5.67 4.05
C PHE A 32 -5.49 -4.19 3.79
N ASP A 33 -5.54 -3.40 4.87
CA ASP A 33 -5.36 -1.96 4.80
C ASP A 33 -3.95 -1.56 5.21
N THR A 34 -3.46 -0.49 4.59
CA THR A 34 -2.16 0.11 4.85
C THR A 34 -2.30 1.59 5.20
N VAL A 35 -1.40 2.07 6.05
CA VAL A 35 -1.30 3.48 6.43
C VAL A 35 0.05 4.02 5.96
N HIS A 36 0.01 5.06 5.14
CA HIS A 36 1.19 5.75 4.62
C HIS A 36 1.28 7.15 5.24
N PHE A 37 2.13 7.29 6.24
CA PHE A 37 2.40 8.58 6.89
C PHE A 37 3.24 9.50 5.99
N PRO A 38 3.19 10.83 6.17
CA PRO A 38 3.84 11.76 5.26
C PRO A 38 5.32 11.48 4.97
N PRO A 39 6.18 11.16 5.96
CA PRO A 39 7.60 10.90 5.70
C PRO A 39 7.84 9.66 4.83
N THR A 40 7.04 8.60 5.04
CA THR A 40 7.17 7.34 4.29
C THR A 40 6.50 7.46 2.93
N LEU A 41 5.37 8.14 2.84
CA LEU A 41 4.66 8.41 1.59
C LEU A 41 5.49 9.27 0.63
N ALA A 42 6.22 10.26 1.14
CA ALA A 42 7.10 11.11 0.33
C ALA A 42 8.25 10.32 -0.29
N GLN A 43 8.81 9.35 0.44
CA GLN A 43 9.91 8.51 -0.03
C GLN A 43 9.43 7.35 -0.91
N TYR A 44 8.30 6.74 -0.55
CA TYR A 44 7.73 5.55 -1.16
C TYR A 44 6.28 5.81 -1.56
N PRO A 45 6.03 6.63 -2.60
CA PRO A 45 4.68 6.95 -3.02
C PRO A 45 4.01 5.76 -3.71
N LEU A 46 2.68 5.65 -3.51
CA LEU A 46 1.84 4.75 -4.30
C LEU A 46 1.73 5.28 -5.74
N ARG A 47 2.01 4.40 -6.72
CA ARG A 47 2.12 4.72 -8.16
C ARG A 47 0.95 4.14 -8.98
N GLY A 48 -0.26 4.16 -8.42
CA GLY A 48 -1.47 3.63 -9.06
C GLY A 48 -1.55 2.11 -9.10
N ALA A 49 -2.45 1.57 -9.93
CA ALA A 49 -2.79 0.15 -9.99
C ALA A 49 -1.59 -0.79 -10.23
N GLY A 50 -1.62 -1.97 -9.60
CA GLY A 50 -0.65 -3.05 -9.79
C GLY A 50 -0.22 -3.69 -8.47
N ILE A 51 0.72 -4.62 -8.57
CA ILE A 51 1.23 -5.39 -7.43
C ILE A 51 2.31 -4.60 -6.69
N TYR A 52 2.21 -4.55 -5.37
CA TYR A 52 3.18 -3.89 -4.50
C TYR A 52 3.82 -4.87 -3.53
N LEU A 53 5.12 -4.71 -3.32
CA LEU A 53 5.83 -5.25 -2.18
C LEU A 53 5.85 -4.18 -1.08
N ILE A 54 5.34 -4.54 0.10
CA ILE A 54 5.08 -3.62 1.20
C ILE A 54 5.78 -4.13 2.45
N GLU A 55 6.67 -3.30 3.00
CA GLU A 55 7.36 -3.51 4.28
C GLU A 55 6.74 -2.57 5.31
N GLY A 56 6.31 -3.12 6.44
CA GLY A 56 5.63 -2.34 7.45
C GLY A 56 5.41 -3.09 8.75
N LYS A 57 4.92 -2.36 9.75
CA LYS A 57 4.57 -2.89 11.06
C LYS A 57 3.08 -3.23 11.06
N VAL A 58 2.73 -4.43 11.51
CA VAL A 58 1.34 -4.79 11.77
C VAL A 58 0.90 -4.09 13.05
N VAL A 59 -0.18 -3.33 12.96
CA VAL A 59 -0.82 -2.65 14.09
C VAL A 59 -2.29 -3.02 14.13
N GLN A 60 -2.91 -2.88 15.30
CA GLN A 60 -4.34 -3.07 15.47
C GLN A 60 -4.92 -1.79 16.05
N GLU A 61 -5.78 -1.13 15.28
CA GLU A 61 -6.48 0.08 15.69
C GLU A 61 -7.98 -0.19 15.68
N PHE A 62 -8.66 0.09 16.81
CA PHE A 62 -10.11 -0.11 16.95
C PHE A 62 -10.60 -1.53 16.58
N GLY A 63 -9.75 -2.54 16.78
CA GLY A 63 -10.05 -3.93 16.43
C GLY A 63 -9.75 -4.31 14.98
N CYS A 64 -9.40 -3.34 14.13
CA CYS A 64 -9.03 -3.57 12.73
C CYS A 64 -7.50 -3.70 12.59
N PRO A 65 -6.98 -4.84 12.09
CA PRO A 65 -5.56 -4.96 11.77
C PRO A 65 -5.23 -4.14 10.51
N SER A 66 -4.13 -3.40 10.56
CA SER A 66 -3.60 -2.64 9.43
C SER A 66 -2.07 -2.68 9.41
N LEU A 67 -1.49 -2.27 8.28
CA LEU A 67 -0.04 -2.21 8.11
C LEU A 67 0.44 -0.75 8.05
N GLU A 68 1.21 -0.31 9.05
CA GLU A 68 1.93 0.95 8.98
C GLU A 68 3.14 0.80 8.06
N VAL A 69 3.14 1.50 6.94
CA VAL A 69 4.13 1.32 5.89
C VAL A 69 5.42 2.03 6.22
N ILE A 70 6.51 1.26 6.26
CA ILE A 70 7.89 1.76 6.36
C ILE A 70 8.44 1.98 4.93
N ARG A 71 8.25 1.00 4.03
CA ARG A 71 8.64 1.09 2.62
C ARG A 71 7.64 0.36 1.73
N CYS A 72 7.46 0.83 0.50
CA CYS A 72 6.72 0.08 -0.51
C CYS A 72 7.24 0.37 -1.91
N ALA A 73 7.12 -0.62 -2.81
CA ALA A 73 7.46 -0.46 -4.21
C ALA A 73 6.52 -1.29 -5.09
N LYS A 74 6.17 -0.74 -6.25
CA LYS A 74 5.46 -1.48 -7.29
C LYS A 74 6.40 -2.52 -7.89
N MET A 75 5.95 -3.76 -7.97
CA MET A 75 6.73 -4.87 -8.51
C MET A 75 6.76 -4.83 -10.04
N PRO A 76 7.89 -5.22 -10.66
CA PRO A 76 7.95 -5.38 -12.12
C PRO A 76 7.02 -6.52 -12.55
N LEU A 77 6.26 -6.29 -13.63
CA LEU A 77 5.42 -7.33 -14.23
C LEU A 77 6.29 -8.23 -15.11
N LYS A 78 6.05 -9.54 -15.01
CA LYS A 78 6.59 -10.50 -15.97
C LYS A 78 5.84 -10.32 -17.29
N PRO A 79 6.52 -10.02 -18.42
CA PRO A 79 5.87 -9.91 -19.72
C PRO A 79 5.15 -11.21 -20.09
N ASP A 80 4.06 -11.09 -20.83
CA ASP A 80 3.33 -12.27 -21.34
C ASP A 80 4.25 -13.04 -22.30
N PRO A 81 4.51 -14.35 -22.07
CA PRO A 81 5.31 -15.17 -22.98
C PRO A 81 4.67 -15.35 -24.38
N ARG A 82 3.43 -14.89 -24.60
CA ARG A 82 2.73 -14.89 -25.89
C ARG A 82 2.91 -13.58 -26.67
N SER A 83 3.50 -12.54 -26.07
CA SER A 83 3.73 -11.25 -26.73
C SER A 83 5.09 -11.16 -27.45
N ILE A 84 5.78 -12.27 -27.62
CA ILE A 84 7.05 -12.43 -28.37
C ILE A 84 6.80 -13.10 -29.72
#